data_AF-A0A432RP66-F1
#
_entry.id   AF-A0A432RP66-F1
#
_cell.length_a   1.000
_cell.length_b   1.000
_cell.length_c   1.000
_cell.angle_alpha   90.00
_cell.angle_beta   90.00
_cell.angle_gamma   90.00
#
_symmetry.space_group_name_H-M   'P 1'
#
loop_
_entity.id
_entity.type
_entity.pdbx_description
1 polymer ?
#
loop_
_entity_poly.entity_id
_entity_poly.type
_entity_poly.pdbx_seq_one_letter_code
_entity_poly.pdbx_strand_id
1 'polypeptide(L)'
;MDQKNVFGEPIEECSCKPKTGFNRTGKCESGPEDIGSHTVCVQVTGAFLEFSRFRGNDLSTPVPEFGFPGLREGDRWCLCAARWREAVELDAAPRVFLRSTNQLALEIVDLEDLKQFAMDLS
;
A
#
# COMPACT_ATOMS: atom_id res chain seq x y z
N MET A 1 5.57 -0.18 -20.56
CA MET A 1 5.51 -1.61 -20.17
C MET A 1 4.75 -1.66 -18.87
N ASP A 2 3.75 -2.53 -18.77
CA ASP A 2 2.99 -2.69 -17.53
C ASP A 2 3.92 -3.22 -16.43
N GLN A 3 3.82 -2.64 -15.23
CA GLN A 3 4.62 -3.10 -14.08
C GLN A 3 4.10 -4.45 -13.58
N LYS A 4 4.94 -5.15 -12.82
CA LYS A 4 4.67 -6.51 -12.36
C LYS A 4 4.34 -6.54 -10.89
N ASN A 5 3.47 -7.46 -10.50
CA ASN A 5 3.21 -7.79 -9.11
C ASN A 5 4.34 -8.64 -8.50
N VAL A 6 4.25 -8.96 -7.21
CA VAL A 6 5.26 -9.76 -6.49
C VAL A 6 5.47 -11.19 -7.02
N PHE A 7 4.60 -11.67 -7.91
CA PHE A 7 4.72 -12.96 -8.60
C PHE A 7 5.30 -12.84 -10.01
N GLY A 8 5.63 -11.63 -10.47
CA GLY A 8 6.14 -11.37 -11.81
C GLY A 8 5.07 -11.30 -12.89
N GLU A 9 3.79 -11.31 -12.53
CA GLU A 9 2.63 -11.18 -13.42
C GLU A 9 2.23 -9.70 -13.57
N PRO A 10 1.42 -9.32 -14.59
CA PRO A 10 0.93 -7.93 -14.71
C PRO A 10 0.22 -7.45 -13.43
N ILE A 11 0.54 -6.23 -12.98
CA ILE A 11 -0.03 -5.68 -11.74
C ILE A 11 -1.53 -5.35 -11.89
N GLU A 12 -2.31 -5.83 -10.93
CA GLU A 12 -3.75 -5.58 -10.85
C GLU A 12 -4.05 -4.21 -10.22
N GLU A 13 -5.30 -3.77 -10.39
CA GLU A 13 -5.79 -2.57 -9.72
C GLU A 13 -5.80 -2.78 -8.19
N CYS A 14 -5.34 -1.77 -7.45
CA CYS A 14 -5.48 -1.74 -6.00
C CYS A 14 -6.80 -1.06 -5.59
N SER A 15 -7.07 0.14 -6.11
CA SER A 15 -8.33 0.86 -5.86
C SER A 15 -8.58 2.02 -6.84
N CYS A 16 -9.80 2.08 -7.38
CA CYS A 16 -10.29 3.26 -8.10
C CYS A 16 -11.13 4.22 -7.24
N LYS A 17 -11.59 3.80 -6.05
CA LYS A 17 -12.44 4.61 -5.16
C LYS A 17 -12.16 4.23 -3.68
N PRO A 18 -11.36 5.02 -2.95
CA PRO A 18 -10.62 6.20 -3.40
C PRO A 18 -9.52 5.84 -4.42
N LYS A 19 -9.26 6.72 -5.40
CA LYS A 19 -8.25 6.44 -6.42
C LYS A 19 -6.85 6.51 -5.82
N THR A 20 -6.15 5.39 -5.82
CA THR A 20 -4.84 5.23 -5.19
C THR A 20 -3.68 5.29 -6.20
N GLY A 21 -2.46 5.02 -5.72
CA GLY A 21 -1.21 5.00 -6.47
C GLY A 21 -0.50 6.35 -6.43
N PHE A 22 0.83 6.34 -6.45
CA PHE A 22 1.65 7.55 -6.48
C PHE A 22 1.23 8.46 -7.64
N ASN A 23 1.11 7.90 -8.85
CA ASN A 23 0.64 8.58 -10.06
C ASN A 23 -0.89 8.66 -10.20
N ARG A 24 -1.66 8.30 -9.16
CA ARG A 24 -3.13 8.25 -9.16
C ARG A 24 -3.72 7.46 -10.34
N THR A 25 -3.10 6.32 -10.70
CA THR A 25 -3.59 5.41 -11.74
C THR A 25 -4.59 4.37 -11.20
N GLY A 26 -4.65 4.19 -9.88
CA GLY A 26 -5.42 3.13 -9.20
C GLY A 26 -4.59 1.86 -8.93
N LYS A 27 -3.36 1.81 -9.45
CA LYS A 27 -2.40 0.71 -9.27
C LYS A 27 -1.22 1.16 -8.41
N CYS A 28 -0.56 0.22 -7.73
CA CYS A 28 0.65 0.50 -6.95
C CYS A 28 1.89 0.50 -7.84
N GLU A 29 1.81 1.25 -8.92
CA GLU A 29 2.92 1.49 -9.85
C GLU A 29 3.82 2.57 -9.26
N SER A 30 5.13 2.40 -9.44
CA SER A 30 6.14 3.30 -8.90
C SER A 30 7.24 3.60 -9.93
N GLY A 31 8.07 4.60 -9.64
CA GLY A 31 9.11 5.11 -10.54
C GLY A 31 10.22 5.81 -9.75
N PRO A 32 11.31 6.25 -10.40
CA PRO A 32 12.43 6.90 -9.71
C PRO A 32 12.04 8.15 -8.89
N GLU A 33 10.94 8.81 -9.24
CA GLU A 33 10.37 9.96 -8.52
C GLU A 33 9.64 9.59 -7.22
N ASP A 34 9.21 8.34 -7.06
CA ASP A 34 8.50 7.84 -5.89
C ASP A 34 9.49 7.29 -4.85
N ILE A 35 10.19 8.21 -4.18
CA ILE A 35 11.16 7.90 -3.13
C ILE A 35 10.54 7.10 -1.97
N GLY A 36 9.23 7.23 -1.76
CA GLY A 36 8.50 6.49 -0.71
C GLY A 36 8.21 5.04 -1.06
N SER A 37 8.30 4.65 -2.34
CA SER A 37 7.92 3.34 -2.85
C SER A 37 6.49 2.97 -2.45
N HIS A 38 5.48 3.66 -2.98
CA HIS A 38 4.05 3.38 -2.79
C HIS A 38 3.63 2.12 -3.56
N THR A 39 4.24 0.99 -3.19
CA THR A 39 4.24 -0.26 -3.95
C THR A 39 3.42 -1.36 -3.28
N VAL A 40 3.03 -1.20 -2.01
CA VAL A 40 2.26 -2.21 -1.25
C VAL A 40 0.77 -1.88 -1.26
N CYS A 41 -0.06 -2.74 -1.87
CA CYS A 41 -1.51 -2.58 -1.81
C CYS A 41 -2.05 -3.16 -0.51
N VAL A 42 -2.60 -2.31 0.35
CA VAL A 42 -3.15 -2.70 1.65
C VAL A 42 -4.66 -2.47 1.70
N GLN A 43 -5.38 -3.21 2.54
CA GLN A 43 -6.67 -2.76 3.08
C GLN A 43 -6.45 -2.18 4.47
N VAL A 44 -6.70 -0.89 4.64
CA VAL A 44 -6.47 -0.22 5.91
C VAL A 44 -7.54 -0.60 6.94
N THR A 45 -7.12 -0.70 8.20
CA THR A 45 -8.01 -0.88 9.36
C THR A 45 -8.02 0.39 10.22
N GLY A 46 -9.03 0.57 11.07
CA GLY A 46 -9.02 1.70 12.02
C GLY A 46 -7.78 1.71 12.91
N ALA A 47 -7.35 0.54 13.40
CA ALA A 47 -6.14 0.38 14.19
C ALA A 47 -4.87 0.78 13.43
N PHE A 48 -4.73 0.36 12.16
CA PHE A 48 -3.59 0.77 11.33
C PHE A 48 -3.59 2.28 11.05
N LEU A 49 -4.75 2.89 10.79
CA LEU A 49 -4.84 4.34 10.55
C LEU A 49 -4.42 5.14 11.78
N GLU A 50 -4.84 4.73 12.97
CA GLU A 50 -4.42 5.32 14.23
C GLU A 50 -2.90 5.16 14.45
N PHE A 51 -2.39 3.93 14.31
CA PHE A 51 -0.95 3.65 14.36
C PHE A 51 -0.16 4.53 13.39
N SER A 52 -0.54 4.54 12.12
CA SER A 52 0.14 5.29 11.06
C SER A 52 0.18 6.79 11.38
N ARG A 53 -0.93 7.34 11.88
CA ARG A 53 -1.00 8.74 12.34
C ARG A 53 -0.02 9.01 13.48
N PHE A 54 0.06 8.15 14.49
CA PHE A 54 1.02 8.27 15.59
C PHE A 54 2.49 8.14 15.14
N ARG A 55 2.76 7.42 14.05
CA ARG A 55 4.09 7.32 13.41
C ARG A 55 4.39 8.46 12.43
N GLY A 56 3.55 9.51 12.42
CA GLY A 56 3.74 10.70 11.59
C GLY A 56 3.33 10.52 10.12
N ASN A 57 2.52 9.51 9.81
CA ASN A 57 1.95 9.26 8.49
C ASN A 57 0.41 9.27 8.58
N ASP A 58 -0.17 10.46 8.70
CA ASP A 58 -1.62 10.60 8.81
C ASP A 58 -2.30 10.33 7.45
N LEU A 59 -2.91 9.15 7.35
CA LEU A 59 -3.70 8.72 6.19
C LEU A 59 -5.21 8.94 6.39
N SER A 60 -5.62 9.50 7.53
CA SER A 60 -7.04 9.66 7.89
C SER A 60 -7.57 11.07 7.64
N THR A 61 -6.72 12.08 7.82
CA THR A 61 -7.09 13.49 7.59
C THR A 61 -7.12 13.80 6.09
N PRO A 62 -8.24 14.32 5.54
CA PRO A 62 -8.29 14.76 4.14
C PRO A 62 -7.31 15.90 3.87
N VAL A 63 -6.67 15.88 2.69
CA VAL A 63 -5.83 16.98 2.20
C VAL A 63 -6.31 17.37 0.79
N PRO A 64 -7.33 18.25 0.68
CA PRO A 64 -7.96 18.61 -0.58
C PRO A 64 -7.00 19.17 -1.64
N GLU A 65 -5.96 19.88 -1.22
CA GLU A 65 -4.94 20.48 -2.09
C GLU A 65 -4.17 19.42 -2.89
N PHE A 66 -4.06 18.20 -2.38
CA PHE A 66 -3.45 17.05 -3.05
C PHE A 66 -4.47 16.03 -3.57
N GLY A 67 -5.77 16.38 -3.54
CA GLY A 67 -6.84 15.48 -3.92
C GLY A 67 -6.90 14.21 -3.07
N PHE A 68 -6.41 14.26 -1.83
CA PHE A 68 -6.41 13.14 -0.91
C PHE A 68 -7.66 13.19 -0.02
N PRO A 69 -8.59 12.22 -0.11
CA PRO A 69 -9.88 12.30 0.59
C PRO A 69 -9.81 11.94 2.08
N GLY A 70 -8.66 11.46 2.57
CA GLY A 70 -8.58 10.74 3.84
C GLY A 70 -9.17 9.34 3.73
N LEU A 71 -8.47 8.35 4.29
CA LEU A 71 -8.88 6.95 4.25
C LEU A 71 -9.76 6.59 5.42
N ARG A 72 -10.59 5.57 5.21
CA ARG A 72 -11.43 4.93 6.21
C ARG A 72 -11.14 3.44 6.25
N GLU A 73 -11.51 2.81 7.36
CA GLU A 73 -11.44 1.35 7.48
C GLU A 73 -12.11 0.66 6.29
N GLY A 74 -11.41 -0.32 5.72
CA GLY A 74 -11.85 -1.07 4.54
C GLY A 74 -11.36 -0.49 3.21
N ASP A 75 -10.89 0.76 3.17
CA ASP A 75 -10.32 1.34 1.96
C ASP A 75 -9.04 0.60 1.54
N ARG A 76 -8.84 0.48 0.24
CA ARG A 76 -7.59 -0.03 -0.33
C ARG A 76 -6.70 1.13 -0.75
N TRP A 77 -5.41 1.03 -0.42
CA TRP A 77 -4.44 2.08 -0.69
C TRP A 77 -3.04 1.53 -1.00
N CYS A 78 -2.29 2.28 -1.79
CA CYS A 78 -0.90 1.98 -2.10
C CYS A 78 -0.03 2.67 -1.05
N LEU A 79 0.48 1.88 -0.12
CA LEU A 79 1.29 2.33 1.00
C LEU A 79 2.77 2.26 0.63
N CYS A 80 3.56 3.20 1.19
CA CYS A 80 5.01 3.12 1.16
C CYS A 80 5.50 1.78 1.74
N ALA A 81 6.33 1.04 1.02
CA ALA A 81 6.83 -0.26 1.48
C ALA A 81 7.53 -0.17 2.85
N ALA A 82 8.30 0.90 3.09
CA ALA A 82 8.95 1.15 4.38
C ALA A 82 7.95 1.38 5.52
N ARG A 83 6.79 1.99 5.25
CA ARG A 83 5.73 2.19 6.26
C ARG A 83 4.97 0.90 6.55
N TRP A 84 4.79 0.06 5.54
CA TRP A 84 4.24 -1.28 5.76
C TRP A 84 5.18 -2.13 6.61
N ARG A 85 6.48 -2.12 6.30
CA ARG A 85 7.51 -2.81 7.09
C ARG A 85 7.54 -2.37 8.56
N GLU A 86 7.54 -1.06 8.80
CA GLU A 86 7.46 -0.49 10.16
C GLU A 86 6.24 -1.01 10.91
N ALA A 87 5.10 -1.17 10.23
CA ALA A 87 3.90 -1.71 10.82
C ALA A 87 4.02 -3.22 11.13
N VAL A 88 4.74 -4.01 10.32
CA VAL A 88 5.03 -5.42 10.62
C VAL A 88 5.90 -5.54 11.87
N GLU A 89 6.99 -4.78 11.94
CA GLU A 89 7.93 -4.78 13.06
C GLU A 89 7.29 -4.37 14.41
N LEU A 90 6.14 -3.68 14.35
CA LEU A 90 5.39 -3.18 15.50
C LEU A 90 4.01 -3.84 15.66
N ASP A 91 3.78 -5.00 15.02
CA ASP A 91 2.55 -5.80 15.13
C ASP A 91 1.25 -5.03 14.80
N ALA A 92 1.34 -4.07 13.89
CA ALA A 92 0.25 -3.18 13.47
C ALA A 92 -0.03 -3.23 11.95
N ALA A 93 0.56 -4.18 11.22
CA ALA A 93 0.48 -4.24 9.77
C ALA A 93 -0.96 -4.52 9.27
N PRO A 94 -1.43 -3.74 8.27
CA PRO A 94 -2.67 -4.05 7.57
C PRO A 94 -2.46 -5.22 6.61
N ARG A 95 -3.56 -5.90 6.26
CA ARG A 95 -3.54 -7.01 5.30
C ARG A 95 -3.24 -6.50 3.89
N VAL A 96 -2.61 -7.33 3.06
CA VAL A 96 -2.11 -6.99 1.73
C VAL A 96 -2.81 -7.75 0.59
N PHE A 97 -2.86 -7.14 -0.59
CA PHE A 97 -3.24 -7.81 -1.85
C PHE A 97 -1.99 -8.00 -2.70
N LEU A 98 -1.52 -9.24 -2.83
CA LEU A 98 -0.27 -9.57 -3.49
C LEU A 98 -0.34 -9.33 -5.00
N ARG A 99 -1.48 -9.62 -5.64
CA ARG A 99 -1.67 -9.41 -7.09
C ARG A 99 -1.67 -7.93 -7.48
N SER A 100 -1.96 -7.04 -6.52
CA SER A 100 -1.94 -5.58 -6.65
C SER A 100 -0.71 -4.91 -6.00
N THR A 101 0.21 -5.69 -5.41
CA THR A 101 1.46 -5.21 -4.80
C THR A 101 2.60 -5.35 -5.79
N ASN A 102 3.35 -4.28 -6.03
CA ASN A 102 4.43 -4.24 -7.00
C ASN A 102 5.62 -5.10 -6.59
N GLN A 103 6.31 -5.72 -7.55
CA GLN A 103 7.57 -6.43 -7.27
C GLN A 103 8.65 -5.51 -6.67
N LEU A 104 8.63 -4.20 -6.94
CA LEU A 104 9.58 -3.24 -6.35
C LEU A 104 9.45 -3.14 -4.83
N ALA A 105 8.32 -3.55 -4.24
CA ALA A 105 8.19 -3.66 -2.79
C ALA A 105 9.24 -4.64 -2.21
N LEU A 106 9.60 -5.68 -2.96
CA LEU A 106 10.52 -6.74 -2.53
C LEU A 106 11.98 -6.26 -2.35
N GLU A 107 12.29 -5.02 -2.75
CA GLU A 107 13.57 -4.38 -2.42
C GLU A 107 13.64 -3.91 -0.95
N ILE A 108 12.48 -3.79 -0.28
CA ILE A 108 12.32 -3.21 1.06
C ILE A 108 11.69 -4.20 2.05
N VAL A 109 10.76 -5.05 1.58
CA VAL A 109 9.99 -6.01 2.38
C VAL A 109 10.17 -7.43 1.89
N ASP A 110 10.12 -8.41 2.78
CA ASP A 110 10.24 -9.82 2.42
C ASP A 110 8.92 -10.38 1.86
N LEU A 111 9.03 -11.22 0.81
CA LEU A 111 7.86 -11.88 0.22
C LEU A 111 7.11 -12.76 1.23
N GLU A 112 7.84 -13.37 2.17
CA GLU A 112 7.24 -14.25 3.17
C GLU A 112 6.38 -13.47 4.17
N ASP A 113 6.80 -12.27 4.57
CA ASP A 113 5.97 -11.39 5.39
C ASP A 113 4.71 -11.00 4.62
N LEU A 114 4.85 -10.56 3.36
CA LEU A 114 3.70 -10.21 2.53
C LEU A 114 2.69 -11.37 2.43
N LYS A 115 3.16 -12.62 2.29
CA LYS A 115 2.28 -13.81 2.26
C LYS A 115 1.53 -14.05 3.56
N GLN A 116 2.16 -13.85 4.73
CA GLN A 116 1.51 -14.01 6.03
C GLN A 116 0.32 -13.04 6.21
N PHE A 117 0.41 -11.86 5.61
CA PHE A 117 -0.63 -10.83 5.67
C PHE A 117 -1.58 -10.83 4.45
N ALA A 118 -1.47 -11.80 3.54
CA ALA A 118 -2.23 -11.81 2.29
C ALA A 118 -3.74 -11.97 2.49
N MET A 119 -4.52 -11.26 1.68
CA MET A 119 -5.99 -11.37 1.58
C MET A 119 -6.45 -12.08 0.32
N ASP A 120 -5.61 -12.14 -0.71
CA ASP A 120 -5.91 -12.69 -2.04
C ASP A 120 -5.21 -14.02 -2.33
N LEU A 121 -4.59 -14.63 -1.31
CA LEU A 121 -4.20 -16.04 -1.32
C LEU A 121 -5.29 -16.85 -0.60
N SER A 122 -6.02 -17.66 -1.36
CA SER A 122 -6.98 -18.66 -0.89
C SER A 122 -6.37 -20.06 -0.91
#